data_AF-A0A3D9G1B9-F1
#
_entry.id   AF-A0A3D9G1B9-F1
#
_cell.length_a   1.000
_cell.length_b   1.000
_cell.length_c   1.000
_cell.angle_alpha   90.00
_cell.angle_beta   90.00
_cell.angle_gamma   90.00
#
_symmetry.space_group_name_H-M   'P 1'
#
loop_
_entity.id
_entity.type
_entity.pdbx_description
1 polymer ?
#
loop_
_entity_poly.entity_id
_entity_poly.type
_entity_poly.pdbx_seq_one_letter_code
_entity_poly.pdbx_strand_id
1 'polypeptide(L)'
;MVLLTCDHIVNFFTEKKETSLDWLTIFTTVSPIIIGLVALLLSYFQMVKTLNAKKEDEERAEIRKKLDEFYGPILQLRMKSNLLYQKFNEEYRAVDSNFSTLIYLLNSHVFSGNNKILLEEIIKIGELTEKLIHEKAGLIDDTNLRTIVLPRATTHFLLIRLAYAGALTGDLDRFKTLTFPKDLDLLLEKKKKELEERLKKLNS
;
A
#
# COMPACT_ATOMS: atom_id res chain seq x y z
N MET A 1 -71.97 -32.05 81.71
CA MET A 1 -72.09 -30.62 82.10
C MET A 1 -70.97 -29.89 81.34
N VAL A 2 -71.22 -29.49 80.08
CA VAL A 2 -71.42 -28.08 79.64
C VAL A 2 -70.12 -27.29 79.86
N LEU A 3 -69.27 -26.93 78.87
CA LEU A 3 -69.39 -26.22 77.58
C LEU A 3 -68.17 -26.60 76.69
N LEU A 4 -68.26 -27.07 75.43
CA LEU A 4 -68.55 -26.38 74.16
C LEU A 4 -67.85 -25.02 73.92
N THR A 5 -67.01 -25.03 72.88
CA THR A 5 -66.70 -23.95 71.91
C THR A 5 -65.88 -22.75 72.37
N CYS A 6 -64.58 -22.76 72.03
CA CYS A 6 -63.87 -21.56 71.55
C CYS A 6 -62.51 -21.82 70.86
N ASP A 7 -62.07 -23.06 70.64
CA ASP A 7 -60.74 -23.32 70.06
C ASP A 7 -60.66 -23.37 68.53
N HIS A 8 -61.75 -23.13 67.80
CA HIS A 8 -61.79 -23.35 66.36
C HIS A 8 -62.01 -22.12 65.47
N ILE A 9 -62.03 -20.91 66.03
CA ILE A 9 -62.33 -19.67 65.27
C ILE A 9 -61.17 -18.64 65.28
N VAL A 10 -60.13 -18.83 66.10
CA VAL A 10 -59.00 -17.87 66.14
C VAL A 10 -57.88 -18.18 65.14
N ASN A 11 -57.86 -19.37 64.54
CA ASN A 11 -56.82 -19.78 63.57
C ASN A 11 -57.11 -19.46 62.10
N PHE A 12 -58.11 -18.63 61.78
CA PHE A 12 -58.51 -18.39 60.38
C PHE A 12 -58.23 -16.97 59.84
N PHE A 13 -57.59 -16.06 60.60
CA PHE A 13 -57.46 -14.65 60.18
C PHE A 13 -56.08 -14.00 60.25
N THR A 14 -54.99 -14.76 60.28
CA THR A 14 -53.64 -14.16 60.19
C THR A 14 -52.64 -14.97 59.36
N GLU A 15 -53.08 -15.59 58.26
CA GLU A 15 -52.15 -15.88 57.16
C GLU A 15 -52.20 -14.74 56.14
N LYS A 16 -51.81 -13.55 56.59
CA LYS A 16 -51.41 -12.49 55.67
C LYS A 16 -50.03 -12.89 55.16
N LYS A 17 -50.00 -13.73 54.12
CA LYS A 17 -48.79 -14.01 53.36
C LYS A 17 -48.37 -12.68 52.74
N GLU A 18 -47.55 -11.92 53.46
CA GLU A 18 -46.77 -10.84 52.90
C GLU A 18 -45.92 -11.48 51.81
N THR A 19 -46.42 -11.40 50.58
CA THR A 19 -45.58 -11.44 49.40
C THR A 19 -44.74 -10.16 49.42
N SER A 20 -43.81 -10.06 50.37
CA SER A 20 -42.63 -9.25 50.15
C SER A 20 -42.00 -9.85 48.91
N LEU A 21 -42.02 -9.11 47.80
CA LEU A 21 -41.18 -9.43 46.65
C LEU A 21 -39.78 -9.67 47.20
N ASP A 22 -39.39 -10.94 47.27
CA ASP A 22 -38.16 -11.36 47.92
C ASP A 22 -37.04 -11.00 46.96
N TRP A 23 -36.66 -9.71 46.99
CA TRP A 23 -35.76 -9.06 46.04
C TRP A 23 -34.44 -9.81 45.92
N LEU A 24 -34.04 -10.54 46.97
CA LEU A 24 -32.89 -11.44 46.99
C LEU A 24 -33.06 -12.62 46.03
N THR A 25 -34.24 -13.23 45.97
CA THR A 25 -34.53 -14.35 45.03
C THR A 25 -34.60 -13.88 43.58
N ILE A 26 -35.17 -12.69 43.33
CA ILE A 26 -35.21 -12.07 42.01
C ILE A 26 -33.78 -11.69 41.57
N PHE A 27 -32.99 -11.10 42.47
CA PHE A 27 -31.60 -10.73 42.19
C PHE A 27 -30.71 -11.94 41.89
N THR A 28 -30.79 -13.00 42.70
CA THR A 28 -29.99 -14.22 42.50
C THR A 28 -30.36 -14.98 41.22
N THR A 29 -31.63 -14.91 40.78
CA THR A 29 -32.09 -15.55 39.54
C THR A 29 -31.73 -14.73 38.30
N VAL A 30 -31.79 -13.40 38.37
CA VAL A 30 -31.55 -12.50 37.21
C VAL A 30 -30.07 -12.09 37.08
N SER A 31 -29.29 -12.14 38.16
CA SER A 31 -27.87 -11.75 38.18
C SER A 31 -27.00 -12.50 37.14
N PRO A 32 -27.09 -13.83 36.97
CA PRO A 32 -26.29 -14.53 35.96
C PRO A 32 -26.59 -14.09 34.53
N ILE A 33 -27.86 -13.73 34.24
CA ILE A 33 -28.29 -13.24 32.93
C ILE A 33 -27.68 -11.86 32.66
N ILE A 34 -27.72 -10.96 33.66
CA ILE A 34 -27.10 -9.64 33.55
C ILE A 34 -25.59 -9.75 33.38
N ILE A 35 -24.91 -10.59 34.17
CA ILE A 35 -23.46 -10.82 34.06
C ILE A 35 -23.11 -11.36 32.68
N GLY A 36 -23.88 -12.32 32.15
CA GLY A 36 -23.70 -12.86 30.81
C GLY A 36 -23.87 -11.78 29.72
N LEU A 37 -24.88 -10.93 29.82
CA LEU A 37 -25.10 -9.82 28.88
C LEU A 37 -23.98 -8.77 28.93
N VAL A 38 -23.52 -8.42 30.13
CA VAL A 38 -22.39 -7.49 30.30
C VAL A 38 -21.11 -8.09 29.73
N ALA A 39 -20.84 -9.39 29.98
CA ALA A 39 -19.69 -10.08 29.41
C ALA A 39 -19.74 -10.11 27.87
N LEU A 40 -20.91 -10.36 27.28
CA LEU A 40 -21.10 -10.31 25.82
C LEU A 40 -20.85 -8.91 25.25
N LEU A 41 -21.36 -7.86 25.89
CA LEU A 41 -21.12 -6.48 25.47
C LEU A 41 -19.63 -6.11 25.55
N LEU A 42 -18.96 -6.44 26.65
CA LEU A 42 -17.53 -6.20 26.81
C LEU A 42 -16.71 -6.98 25.77
N SER A 43 -17.06 -8.25 25.53
CA SER A 43 -16.43 -9.08 24.50
C SER A 43 -16.61 -8.49 23.10
N TYR A 44 -17.80 -7.98 22.78
CA TYR A 44 -18.07 -7.30 21.51
C TYR A 44 -17.21 -6.05 21.36
N PHE A 45 -17.14 -5.19 22.37
CA PHE A 45 -16.29 -3.99 22.36
C PHE A 45 -14.80 -4.33 22.20
N GLN A 46 -14.32 -5.35 22.90
CA GLN A 46 -12.93 -5.80 22.79
C GLN A 46 -12.61 -6.34 21.39
N MET A 47 -13.54 -7.10 20.79
CA MET A 47 -13.39 -7.63 19.45
C MET A 47 -13.30 -6.50 18.41
N VAL A 48 -14.19 -5.50 18.48
CA VAL A 48 -14.15 -4.33 17.58
C VAL A 48 -12.82 -3.58 17.69
N LYS A 49 -12.35 -3.31 18.92
CA LYS A 49 -11.05 -2.67 19.13
C LYS A 49 -9.90 -3.49 18.54
N THR A 50 -9.94 -4.82 18.74
CA THR A 50 -8.92 -5.74 18.21
C THR A 50 -8.91 -5.78 16.69
N LEU A 51 -10.08 -5.76 16.05
CA LEU A 51 -10.20 -5.73 14.58
C LEU A 51 -9.66 -4.43 14.00
N ASN A 52 -9.96 -3.29 14.62
CA ASN A 52 -9.43 -2.00 14.18
C ASN A 52 -7.91 -1.93 14.33
N ALA A 53 -7.36 -2.38 15.46
CA ALA A 53 -5.92 -2.43 15.68
C ALA A 53 -5.22 -3.34 14.65
N LYS A 54 -5.78 -4.53 14.38
CA LYS A 54 -5.27 -5.44 13.34
C LYS A 54 -5.29 -4.81 11.95
N LYS A 55 -6.37 -4.12 11.59
CA LYS A 55 -6.47 -3.42 10.31
C LYS A 55 -5.42 -2.31 10.18
N GLU A 56 -5.18 -1.56 11.24
CA GLU A 56 -4.12 -0.53 11.27
C GLU A 56 -2.72 -1.15 11.20
N ASP A 57 -2.49 -2.30 11.84
CA ASP A 57 -1.23 -3.04 11.72
C ASP A 57 -0.99 -3.56 10.29
N GLU A 58 -2.03 -4.13 9.67
CA GLU A 58 -2.00 -4.59 8.28
C GLU A 58 -1.73 -3.43 7.32
N GLU A 59 -2.43 -2.30 7.48
CA GLU A 59 -2.21 -1.11 6.66
C GLU A 59 -0.79 -0.56 6.81
N ARG A 60 -0.26 -0.52 8.03
CA ARG A 60 1.13 -0.12 8.28
C ARG A 60 2.12 -1.06 7.62
N ALA A 61 1.90 -2.37 7.72
CA ALA A 61 2.74 -3.38 7.09
C ALA A 61 2.71 -3.26 5.57
N GLU A 62 1.54 -3.04 4.99
CA GLU A 62 1.37 -2.86 3.55
C GLU A 62 2.07 -1.60 3.04
N ILE A 63 1.92 -0.46 3.73
CA ILE A 63 2.61 0.78 3.37
C ILE A 63 4.13 0.63 3.45
N ARG A 64 4.64 0.04 4.53
CA ARG A 64 6.08 -0.25 4.68
C ARG A 64 6.57 -1.13 3.53
N LYS A 65 5.83 -2.19 3.20
CA LYS A 65 6.14 -3.06 2.08
C LYS A 65 6.24 -2.30 0.76
N LYS A 66 5.31 -1.40 0.48
CA LYS A 66 5.33 -0.55 -0.74
C LYS A 66 6.55 0.37 -0.76
N LEU A 67 6.84 1.04 0.35
CA LEU A 67 7.98 1.95 0.49
C LEU A 67 9.32 1.21 0.32
N ASP A 68 9.50 0.11 1.04
CA ASP A 68 10.78 -0.58 1.15
C ASP A 68 11.05 -1.49 -0.05
N GLU A 69 10.03 -2.17 -0.60
CA GLU A 69 10.22 -3.13 -1.68
C GLU A 69 10.07 -2.53 -3.08
N PHE A 70 9.42 -1.36 -3.23
CA PHE A 70 9.16 -0.78 -4.55
C PHE A 70 9.58 0.68 -4.66
N TYR A 71 8.93 1.60 -3.93
CA TYR A 71 9.12 3.04 -4.15
C TYR A 71 10.53 3.53 -3.79
N GLY A 72 11.15 2.98 -2.75
CA GLY A 72 12.55 3.25 -2.41
C GLY A 72 13.52 2.74 -3.48
N PRO A 73 13.52 1.43 -3.78
CA PRO A 73 14.42 0.85 -4.79
C PRO A 73 14.28 1.48 -6.19
N ILE A 74 13.04 1.74 -6.65
CA ILE A 74 12.83 2.32 -7.98
C ILE A 74 13.40 3.74 -8.04
N LEU A 75 13.20 4.58 -7.02
CA LEU A 75 13.76 5.93 -6.98
C LEU A 75 15.28 5.90 -6.96
N GLN A 76 15.91 4.99 -6.21
CA GLN A 76 17.38 4.84 -6.22
C GLN A 76 17.91 4.48 -7.61
N LEU A 77 17.28 3.52 -8.30
CA LEU A 77 17.65 3.15 -9.67
C LEU A 77 17.48 4.33 -10.62
N ARG A 78 16.37 5.07 -10.52
CA ARG A 78 16.09 6.26 -11.32
C ARG A 78 17.11 7.37 -11.07
N MET A 79 17.47 7.66 -9.83
CA MET A 79 18.50 8.64 -9.47
C MET A 79 19.86 8.25 -10.06
N LYS A 80 20.28 6.98 -9.89
CA LYS A 80 21.55 6.49 -10.47
C LYS A 80 21.54 6.62 -11.99
N SER A 81 20.46 6.20 -12.66
CA SER A 81 20.31 6.31 -14.11
C SER A 81 20.36 7.77 -14.57
N ASN A 82 19.70 8.69 -13.87
CA ASN A 82 19.66 10.11 -14.23
C ASN A 82 21.05 10.75 -14.11
N LEU A 83 21.81 10.44 -13.05
CA LEU A 83 23.18 10.94 -12.88
C LEU A 83 24.12 10.46 -13.99
N LEU A 84 24.04 9.17 -14.35
CA LEU A 84 24.83 8.62 -15.45
C LEU A 84 24.41 9.23 -16.80
N TYR A 85 23.11 9.36 -17.04
CA TYR A 85 22.59 9.93 -18.28
C TYR A 85 22.92 11.41 -18.43
N GLN A 86 22.95 12.17 -17.34
CA GLN A 86 23.41 13.55 -17.33
C GLN A 86 24.87 13.62 -17.79
N LYS A 87 25.75 12.81 -17.20
CA LYS A 87 27.18 12.77 -17.57
C LYS A 87 27.40 12.30 -19.01
N PHE A 88 26.69 11.25 -19.42
CA PHE A 88 26.72 10.75 -20.79
C PHE A 88 26.30 11.82 -21.82
N ASN A 89 25.27 12.61 -21.52
CA ASN A 89 24.75 13.60 -22.45
C ASN A 89 25.47 14.96 -22.44
N GLU A 90 26.35 15.23 -21.48
CA GLU A 90 27.04 16.53 -21.37
C GLU A 90 27.76 16.90 -22.68
N GLU A 91 28.48 15.94 -23.28
CA GLU A 91 29.23 16.16 -24.52
C GLU A 91 28.32 16.31 -25.74
N TYR A 92 27.26 15.51 -25.84
CA TYR A 92 26.35 15.51 -26.99
C TYR A 92 25.43 16.74 -27.01
N ARG A 93 24.96 17.17 -25.84
CA ARG A 93 24.09 18.35 -25.73
C ARG A 93 24.80 19.68 -25.89
N ALA A 94 26.11 19.70 -25.70
CA ALA A 94 26.93 20.87 -26.04
C ALA A 94 26.93 21.13 -27.57
N VAL A 95 26.77 20.08 -28.37
CA VAL A 95 26.72 20.17 -29.85
C VAL A 95 25.29 20.26 -30.37
N ASP A 96 24.37 19.44 -29.83
CA ASP A 96 22.95 19.42 -30.21
C ASP A 96 22.06 19.46 -28.97
N SER A 97 21.42 20.61 -28.72
CA SER A 97 20.52 20.80 -27.57
C SER A 97 19.31 19.86 -27.58
N ASN A 98 18.93 19.32 -28.74
CA ASN A 98 17.83 18.38 -28.93
C ASN A 98 18.29 16.92 -29.06
N PHE A 99 19.54 16.63 -28.67
CA PHE A 99 20.10 15.29 -28.77
C PHE A 99 19.18 14.22 -28.13
N SER A 100 18.89 13.20 -28.93
CA SER A 100 18.11 12.03 -28.52
C SER A 100 18.94 10.77 -28.77
N THR A 101 19.29 10.09 -27.68
CA THR A 101 20.09 8.86 -27.72
C THR A 101 19.43 7.78 -28.59
N LEU A 102 18.11 7.63 -28.50
CA LEU A 102 17.38 6.66 -29.31
C LEU A 102 17.50 6.99 -30.81
N ILE A 103 17.32 8.26 -31.20
CA ILE A 103 17.42 8.68 -32.61
C ILE A 103 18.86 8.49 -33.12
N TYR A 104 19.85 8.81 -32.30
CA TYR A 104 21.26 8.61 -32.62
C TYR A 104 21.56 7.13 -32.90
N LEU A 105 21.08 6.22 -32.05
CA LEU A 105 21.23 4.78 -32.22
C LEU A 105 20.47 4.24 -33.45
N LEU A 106 19.23 4.70 -33.68
CA LEU A 106 18.43 4.27 -34.83
C LEU A 106 19.06 4.68 -36.18
N ASN A 107 19.85 5.76 -36.19
CA ASN A 107 20.67 6.18 -37.32
C ASN A 107 21.96 5.35 -37.49
N SER A 108 22.08 4.20 -36.81
CA SER A 108 23.23 3.30 -36.86
C SER A 108 24.54 3.92 -36.37
N HIS A 109 24.48 5.01 -35.60
CA HIS A 109 25.66 5.51 -34.92
C HIS A 109 25.99 4.65 -33.69
N VAL A 110 27.29 4.55 -33.40
CA VAL A 110 27.81 3.71 -32.32
C VAL A 110 28.60 4.57 -31.35
N PHE A 111 28.34 4.41 -30.06
CA PHE A 111 29.14 5.03 -29.00
C PHE A 111 30.44 4.26 -28.80
N SER A 112 31.53 4.97 -28.49
CA SER A 112 32.85 4.38 -28.23
C SER A 112 33.45 4.91 -26.93
N GLY A 113 34.51 4.26 -26.44
CA GLY A 113 35.21 4.65 -25.22
C GLY A 113 34.29 4.72 -23.99
N ASN A 114 34.41 5.80 -23.22
CA ASN A 114 33.65 6.00 -21.98
C ASN A 114 32.14 6.09 -22.22
N ASN A 115 31.70 6.72 -23.32
CA ASN A 115 30.28 6.91 -23.62
C ASN A 115 29.57 5.58 -23.90
N LYS A 116 30.30 4.60 -24.47
CA LYS A 116 29.81 3.23 -24.59
C LYS A 116 29.54 2.60 -23.23
N ILE A 117 30.53 2.65 -22.33
CA ILE A 117 30.46 2.06 -20.99
C ILE A 117 29.33 2.71 -20.16
N LEU A 118 29.20 4.03 -20.24
CA LEU A 118 28.12 4.76 -19.56
C LEU A 118 26.75 4.32 -20.07
N LEU A 119 26.58 4.20 -21.38
CA LEU A 119 25.32 3.75 -21.96
C LEU A 119 24.99 2.29 -21.59
N GLU A 120 25.98 1.40 -21.57
CA GLU A 120 25.80 0.01 -21.12
C GLU A 120 25.30 -0.07 -19.68
N GLU A 121 25.88 0.73 -18.78
CA GLU A 121 25.43 0.77 -17.38
C GLU A 121 24.03 1.41 -17.24
N ILE A 122 23.69 2.42 -18.05
CA ILE A 122 22.34 3.00 -18.11
C ILE A 122 21.32 1.94 -18.57
N ILE A 123 21.64 1.19 -19.62
CA ILE A 123 20.79 0.10 -20.12
C ILE A 123 20.59 -0.95 -19.02
N LYS A 124 21.66 -1.37 -18.35
CA LYS A 124 21.60 -2.34 -17.24
C LYS A 124 20.71 -1.86 -16.09
N ILE A 125 20.77 -0.58 -15.74
CA ILE A 125 19.86 0.01 -14.74
C ILE A 125 18.41 0.01 -15.25
N GLY A 126 18.19 0.26 -16.55
CA GLY A 126 16.90 0.12 -17.20
C GLY A 126 16.33 -1.29 -17.04
N GLU A 127 17.13 -2.33 -17.27
CA GLU A 127 16.73 -3.73 -17.09
C GLU A 127 16.39 -4.06 -15.63
N LEU A 128 17.19 -3.57 -14.68
CA LEU A 128 16.89 -3.71 -13.24
C LEU A 128 15.57 -3.00 -12.88
N THR A 129 15.30 -1.86 -13.50
CA THR A 129 14.06 -1.11 -13.31
C THR A 129 12.87 -1.86 -13.88
N GLU A 130 12.98 -2.40 -15.11
CA GLU A 130 11.97 -3.27 -15.73
C GLU A 130 11.66 -4.49 -14.83
N LYS A 131 12.71 -5.17 -14.35
CA LYS A 131 12.58 -6.32 -13.47
C LYS A 131 11.85 -5.97 -12.17
N LEU A 132 12.24 -4.87 -11.53
CA LEU A 132 11.59 -4.40 -10.30
C LEU A 132 10.09 -4.10 -10.53
N ILE A 133 9.76 -3.41 -11.62
CA ILE A 133 8.37 -3.11 -12.00
C ILE A 133 7.58 -4.40 -12.21
N HIS A 134 8.16 -5.39 -12.88
CA HIS A 134 7.49 -6.66 -13.14
C HIS A 134 7.27 -7.48 -11.86
N GLU A 135 8.31 -7.67 -11.05
CA GLU A 135 8.27 -8.48 -9.83
C GLU A 135 7.40 -7.87 -8.73
N LYS A 136 7.34 -6.53 -8.67
CA LYS A 136 6.62 -5.78 -7.63
C LYS A 136 5.40 -5.05 -8.17
N ALA A 137 4.88 -5.44 -9.33
CA ALA A 137 3.70 -4.83 -9.94
C ALA A 137 2.47 -4.78 -9.02
N GLY A 138 2.34 -5.76 -8.11
CA GLY A 138 1.26 -5.83 -7.12
C GLY A 138 1.34 -4.77 -6.01
N LEU A 139 2.48 -4.08 -5.87
CA LEU A 139 2.66 -2.99 -4.88
C LEU A 139 2.34 -1.61 -5.46
N ILE A 140 1.92 -1.54 -6.73
CA ILE A 140 1.65 -0.30 -7.46
C ILE A 140 0.15 -0.02 -7.45
N ASP A 141 -0.30 0.81 -6.52
CA ASP A 141 -1.72 1.13 -6.35
C ASP A 141 -2.22 2.18 -7.34
N ASP A 142 -1.33 3.06 -7.80
CA ASP A 142 -1.70 4.13 -8.71
C ASP A 142 -1.93 3.57 -10.11
N THR A 143 -3.20 3.60 -10.55
CA THR A 143 -3.61 3.06 -11.85
C THR A 143 -2.88 3.75 -13.00
N ASN A 144 -2.71 5.07 -12.97
CA ASN A 144 -2.05 5.81 -14.04
C ASN A 144 -0.57 5.43 -14.13
N LEU A 145 0.12 5.36 -12.99
CA LEU A 145 1.50 4.92 -12.90
C LEU A 145 1.65 3.49 -13.45
N ARG A 146 0.77 2.58 -13.03
CA ARG A 146 0.80 1.17 -13.39
C ARG A 146 0.50 0.89 -14.86
N THR A 147 -0.48 1.57 -15.46
CA THR A 147 -1.00 1.21 -16.79
C THR A 147 -0.52 2.11 -17.92
N ILE A 148 -0.01 3.31 -17.61
CA ILE A 148 0.37 4.30 -18.62
C ILE A 148 1.86 4.65 -18.50
N VAL A 149 2.26 5.15 -17.33
CA VAL A 149 3.59 5.78 -17.17
C VAL A 149 4.70 4.73 -17.14
N LEU A 150 4.60 3.71 -16.28
CA LEU A 150 5.62 2.65 -16.20
C LEU A 150 5.71 1.80 -17.48
N PRO A 151 4.60 1.43 -18.15
CA PRO A 151 4.67 0.77 -19.45
C PRO A 151 5.39 1.63 -20.51
N ARG A 152 5.17 2.95 -20.52
CA ARG A 152 5.90 3.84 -21.44
C ARG A 152 7.40 3.90 -21.11
N ALA A 153 7.75 3.98 -19.82
CA ALA A 153 9.14 3.99 -19.38
C ALA A 153 9.88 2.68 -19.75
N THR A 154 9.27 1.53 -19.44
CA THR A 154 9.82 0.20 -19.76
C THR A 154 9.93 -0.03 -21.26
N THR A 155 8.96 0.42 -22.05
CA THR A 155 9.05 0.43 -23.52
C THR A 155 10.24 1.26 -23.99
N HIS A 156 10.46 2.44 -23.40
CA HIS A 156 11.59 3.29 -23.77
C HIS A 156 12.95 2.63 -23.46
N PHE A 157 13.09 1.98 -22.29
CA PHE A 157 14.30 1.23 -21.93
C PHE A 157 14.55 0.07 -22.91
N LEU A 158 13.50 -0.68 -23.26
CA LEU A 158 13.57 -1.74 -24.25
C LEU A 158 14.02 -1.21 -25.62
N LEU A 159 13.47 -0.10 -26.10
CA LEU A 159 13.85 0.48 -27.39
C LEU A 159 15.31 0.92 -27.42
N ILE A 160 15.80 1.57 -26.36
CA ILE A 160 17.22 1.94 -26.27
C ILE A 160 18.09 0.69 -26.30
N ARG A 161 17.74 -0.35 -25.54
CA ARG A 161 18.49 -1.62 -25.50
C ARG A 161 18.53 -2.31 -26.87
N LEU A 162 17.40 -2.38 -27.56
CA LEU A 162 17.31 -3.00 -28.89
C LEU A 162 18.08 -2.20 -29.95
N ALA A 163 17.98 -0.87 -29.92
CA ALA A 163 18.73 0.00 -30.82
C ALA A 163 20.24 -0.08 -30.54
N TYR A 164 20.65 -0.13 -29.26
CA TYR A 164 22.03 -0.33 -28.86
C TYR A 164 22.60 -1.68 -29.33
N ALA A 165 21.79 -2.74 -29.25
CA ALA A 165 22.16 -4.07 -29.75
C ALA A 165 22.19 -4.17 -31.29
N GLY A 166 21.79 -3.13 -32.02
CA GLY A 166 21.64 -3.16 -33.47
C GLY A 166 20.47 -3.99 -33.97
N ALA A 167 19.61 -4.49 -33.09
CA ALA A 167 18.40 -5.23 -33.44
C ALA A 167 17.28 -4.32 -33.97
N LEU A 168 17.38 -3.01 -33.72
CA LEU A 168 16.45 -1.99 -34.19
C LEU A 168 17.22 -0.85 -34.88
N THR A 169 16.91 -0.62 -36.16
CA THR A 169 17.54 0.42 -36.99
C THR A 169 16.52 1.06 -37.91
N GLY A 170 16.66 2.36 -38.22
CA GLY A 170 15.76 3.07 -39.13
C GLY A 170 14.39 3.44 -38.53
N ASP A 171 13.41 3.71 -39.40
CA ASP A 171 12.00 4.02 -39.08
C ASP A 171 11.82 5.08 -37.98
N LEU A 172 12.60 6.16 -38.03
CA LEU A 172 12.62 7.22 -37.01
C LEU A 172 11.21 7.73 -36.66
N ASP A 173 10.37 7.97 -37.67
CA ASP A 173 9.02 8.51 -37.49
C ASP A 173 8.11 7.61 -36.65
N ARG A 174 8.31 6.28 -36.72
CA ARG A 174 7.55 5.30 -35.95
C ARG A 174 7.87 5.38 -34.45
N PHE A 175 9.12 5.69 -34.11
CA PHE A 175 9.61 5.67 -32.72
C PHE A 175 9.62 7.05 -32.05
N LYS A 176 9.42 8.14 -32.80
CA LYS A 176 9.38 9.52 -32.28
C LYS A 176 8.38 9.74 -31.14
N THR A 177 7.27 9.02 -31.11
CA THR A 177 6.23 9.15 -30.09
C THR A 177 6.53 8.35 -28.82
N LEU A 178 7.44 7.37 -28.87
CA LEU A 178 7.81 6.49 -27.77
C LEU A 178 8.95 7.10 -26.94
N THR A 179 8.65 8.26 -26.37
CA THR A 179 9.58 9.03 -25.53
C THR A 179 9.46 8.65 -24.06
N PHE A 180 10.57 8.86 -23.35
CA PHE A 180 10.61 8.67 -21.91
C PHE A 180 9.60 9.61 -21.19
N PRO A 181 8.78 9.10 -20.25
CA PRO A 181 7.85 9.92 -19.49
C PRO A 181 8.59 10.86 -18.52
N LYS A 182 8.59 12.16 -18.82
CA LYS A 182 9.29 13.21 -18.04
C LYS A 182 8.73 13.38 -16.62
N ASP A 183 7.49 12.99 -16.41
CA ASP A 183 6.75 13.08 -15.16
C ASP A 183 6.96 11.86 -14.24
N LEU A 184 7.62 10.80 -14.70
CA LEU A 184 7.78 9.56 -13.93
C LEU A 184 8.39 9.81 -12.54
N ASP A 185 9.52 10.51 -12.48
CA ASP A 185 10.25 10.70 -11.23
C ASP A 185 9.42 11.55 -10.24
N LEU A 186 8.70 12.56 -10.74
CA LEU A 186 7.79 13.38 -9.94
C LEU A 186 6.61 12.56 -9.39
N LEU A 187 6.04 11.67 -10.20
CA LEU A 187 4.93 10.82 -9.78
C LEU A 187 5.36 9.80 -8.73
N LEU A 188 6.55 9.21 -8.88
CA LEU A 188 7.12 8.28 -7.91
C LEU A 188 7.38 8.96 -6.56
N GLU A 189 8.00 10.14 -6.57
CA GLU A 189 8.25 10.93 -5.36
C GLU A 189 6.94 11.36 -4.68
N LYS A 190 5.96 11.82 -5.46
CA LYS A 190 4.64 12.18 -4.94
C LYS A 190 4.00 10.98 -4.22
N LYS A 191 4.04 9.79 -4.82
CA LYS A 191 3.46 8.58 -4.23
C LYS A 191 4.21 8.12 -2.98
N LYS A 192 5.54 8.17 -2.99
CA LYS A 192 6.35 7.91 -1.79
C LYS A 192 5.95 8.85 -0.65
N LYS A 193 5.82 10.14 -0.92
CA LYS A 193 5.41 11.14 0.07
C LYS A 193 3.99 10.88 0.61
N GLU A 194 3.04 10.56 -0.25
CA GLU A 194 1.66 10.19 0.15
C GLU A 194 1.66 9.00 1.12
N LEU A 195 2.47 7.96 0.82
CA LEU A 195 2.62 6.78 1.67
C LEU A 195 3.28 7.10 3.01
N GLU A 196 4.35 7.90 3.01
CA GLU A 196 5.03 8.35 4.24
C GLU A 196 4.11 9.19 5.13
N GLU A 197 3.32 10.09 4.55
CA GLU A 197 2.32 10.88 5.28
C GLU A 197 1.22 10.00 5.87
N ARG A 198 0.76 8.98 5.11
CA ARG A 198 -0.22 8.02 5.60
C ARG A 198 0.34 7.19 6.75
N LEU A 199 1.57 6.71 6.64
CA LEU A 199 2.27 5.96 7.69
C LEU A 199 2.42 6.81 8.96
N LYS A 200 2.74 8.10 8.82
CA LYS A 200 2.84 9.02 9.96
C LYS A 200 1.50 9.19 10.68
N LYS A 201 0.39 9.26 9.95
CA LYS A 201 -0.97 9.33 10.52
C LYS A 201 -1.36 8.06 11.28
N LEU A 202 -0.90 6.89 10.85
CA LEU A 202 -1.15 5.60 11.52
C LEU A 202 -0.25 5.35 12.75
N ASN A 203 0.80 6.14 12.93
CA ASN A 203 1.70 6.07 14.09
C ASN A 203 1.40 7.16 15.14
N SER A 204 0.48 8.08 14.84
CA SER A 204 0.03 9.15 15.74
C SER A 204 -1.22 8.74 16.49
#